data_AF-A0A067Q216-F1
#
_entry.id   AF-A0A067Q216-F1
#
_cell.length_a   1.000
_cell.length_b   1.000
_cell.length_c   1.000
_cell.angle_alpha   90.00
_cell.angle_beta   90.00
_cell.angle_gamma   90.00
#
_symmetry.space_group_name_H-M   'P 1'
#
loop_
_entity.id
_entity.type
_entity.pdbx_description
1 polymer ?
#
loop_
_entity_poly.entity_id
_entity_poly.type
_entity_poly.pdbx_seq_one_letter_code
_entity_poly.pdbx_strand_id
1 'polypeptide(L)'
;MSTSAVIAASKSASPSPGPVSRHAQTPLDRQRAQLEKLLKDPSKPAYVPPPPKDKNLRAPREMMKNVQGSSAGAGSGEFHVYKASRRREYERLKLLEEQSEKETVEAEFERKKREWEEQAEAKTAKNRSKRQKKKEKARLAKDVPSEKADDLSVGGASASGGPIKKRRLVNGKELVFKRPGEGSDDEGVGAEEGNNGDVGHSLPGDSPTLPSLTEQAPVVTDGPRIIIHEDD
;
A
#
# COMPACT_ATOMS: atom_id res chain seq x y z
N MET A 1 11.96 -61.55 33.66
CA MET A 1 13.06 -61.41 32.68
C MET A 1 12.43 -61.27 31.31
N SER A 2 12.42 -60.07 30.73
CA SER A 2 11.97 -59.85 29.36
C SER A 2 12.80 -58.70 28.79
N THR A 3 13.59 -58.99 27.78
CA THR A 3 14.61 -58.11 27.19
C THR A 3 13.96 -57.11 26.24
N SER A 4 13.98 -55.82 26.59
CA SER A 4 13.57 -54.74 25.70
C SER A 4 14.53 -54.63 24.51
N ALA A 5 14.02 -54.89 23.31
CA ALA A 5 14.75 -54.71 22.06
C ALA A 5 14.97 -53.22 21.80
N VAL A 6 16.24 -52.79 21.79
CA VAL A 6 16.65 -51.45 21.39
C VAL A 6 16.53 -51.34 19.88
N ILE A 7 15.49 -50.67 19.39
CA ILE A 7 15.35 -50.31 17.98
C ILE A 7 16.43 -49.26 17.68
N ALA A 8 17.49 -49.69 17.00
CA ALA A 8 18.55 -48.82 16.53
C ALA A 8 17.96 -47.76 15.60
N ALA A 9 18.07 -46.49 16.00
CA ALA A 9 17.77 -45.36 15.12
C ALA A 9 18.70 -45.45 13.90
N SER A 10 18.13 -45.75 12.73
CA SER A 10 18.83 -45.69 11.47
C SER A 10 19.35 -44.27 11.27
N LYS A 11 20.66 -44.07 11.41
CA LYS A 11 21.34 -42.85 10.97
C LYS A 11 21.07 -42.72 9.47
N SER A 12 20.11 -41.87 9.11
CA SER A 12 19.85 -41.50 7.73
C SER A 12 21.15 -40.95 7.16
N ALA A 13 21.67 -41.60 6.12
CA ALA A 13 22.89 -41.19 5.44
C ALA A 13 22.80 -39.69 5.10
N SER A 14 23.72 -38.91 5.65
CA SER A 14 23.89 -37.51 5.25
C SER A 14 24.20 -37.49 3.75
N PRO A 15 23.46 -36.71 2.92
CA PRO A 15 23.77 -36.61 1.51
C PRO A 15 25.20 -36.09 1.36
N SER A 16 26.03 -36.83 0.63
CA SER A 16 27.37 -36.42 0.23
C SER A 16 27.30 -35.03 -0.39
N PRO A 17 28.20 -34.08 -0.06
CA PRO A 17 28.19 -32.77 -0.69
C PRO A 17 28.35 -32.96 -2.21
N GLY A 18 27.29 -32.61 -2.95
CA GLY A 18 27.31 -32.62 -4.40
C GLY A 18 28.33 -31.61 -4.95
N PRO A 19 28.69 -31.70 -6.24
CA PRO A 19 29.66 -30.80 -6.85
C PRO A 19 29.21 -29.34 -6.67
N VAL A 20 30.09 -28.51 -6.10
CA VAL A 20 29.84 -27.08 -5.93
C VAL A 20 29.68 -26.44 -7.30
N SER A 21 28.45 -26.02 -7.63
CA SER A 21 28.17 -25.28 -8.87
C SER A 21 28.92 -23.96 -8.85
N ARG A 22 29.75 -23.72 -9.86
CA ARG A 22 30.48 -22.45 -10.07
C ARG A 22 29.60 -21.32 -10.64
N HIS A 23 28.30 -21.57 -10.82
CA HIS A 23 27.36 -20.59 -11.35
C HIS A 23 26.67 -19.82 -10.22
N ALA A 24 26.19 -18.60 -10.54
CA ALA A 24 25.40 -17.81 -9.60
C ALA A 24 24.17 -18.60 -9.16
N GLN A 25 24.00 -18.75 -7.84
CA GLN A 25 22.90 -19.55 -7.28
C GLN A 25 21.55 -18.97 -7.68
N THR A 26 20.70 -19.85 -8.22
CA THR A 26 19.29 -19.53 -8.49
C THR A 26 18.55 -19.26 -7.17
N PRO A 27 17.40 -18.55 -7.19
CA PRO A 27 16.61 -18.36 -5.96
C PRO A 27 16.23 -19.69 -5.29
N LEU A 28 15.97 -20.74 -6.07
CA LEU A 28 15.69 -22.08 -5.55
C LEU A 28 16.91 -22.70 -4.86
N ASP A 29 18.12 -22.51 -5.41
CA ASP A 29 19.34 -23.03 -4.80
C ASP A 29 19.66 -22.34 -3.47
N ARG A 30 19.35 -21.04 -3.34
CA ARG A 30 19.47 -20.31 -2.07
C ARG A 30 18.50 -20.85 -1.02
N GLN A 31 17.26 -21.13 -1.41
CA GLN A 31 16.27 -21.75 -0.53
C GLN A 31 16.69 -23.16 -0.11
N ARG A 32 17.17 -23.99 -1.04
CA ARG A 32 17.70 -25.33 -0.75
C ARG A 32 18.85 -25.26 0.26
N ALA A 33 19.83 -24.40 0.05
CA ALA A 33 20.95 -24.23 0.98
C ALA A 33 20.51 -23.75 2.38
N GLN A 34 19.50 -22.88 2.47
CA GLN A 34 18.91 -22.46 3.75
C GLN A 34 18.16 -23.61 4.44
N LEU A 35 17.41 -24.42 3.68
CA LEU A 35 16.70 -25.58 4.21
C LEU A 35 17.68 -26.66 4.69
N GLU A 36 18.72 -26.97 3.92
CA GLU A 36 19.77 -27.91 4.33
C GLU A 36 20.44 -27.47 5.63
N LYS A 37 20.68 -26.16 5.80
CA LYS A 37 21.22 -25.60 7.04
C LYS A 37 20.25 -25.72 8.22
N LEU A 38 18.96 -25.51 8.01
CA LEU A 38 17.93 -25.63 9.05
C LEU A 38 17.66 -27.09 9.44
N LEU A 39 17.64 -27.99 8.46
CA LEU A 39 17.36 -29.41 8.64
C LEU A 39 18.55 -30.21 9.18
N LYS A 40 19.75 -29.62 9.19
CA LYS A 40 20.93 -30.23 9.83
C LYS A 40 20.71 -30.53 11.31
N ASP A 41 20.04 -29.61 12.02
CA ASP A 41 19.73 -29.72 13.45
C ASP A 41 18.24 -29.41 13.70
N PRO A 42 17.33 -30.37 13.50
CA PRO A 42 15.88 -30.12 13.56
C PRO A 42 15.36 -29.81 14.98
N SER A 43 16.16 -30.05 16.02
CA SER A 43 15.82 -29.71 17.40
C SER A 43 16.03 -28.23 17.73
N LYS A 44 16.74 -27.47 16.88
CA LYS A 44 16.98 -26.05 17.11
C LYS A 44 15.78 -25.23 16.61
N PRO A 45 15.14 -24.41 17.46
CA PRO A 45 14.05 -23.56 17.02
C PRO A 45 14.55 -22.59 15.94
N ALA A 46 13.77 -22.44 14.87
CA ALA A 46 14.08 -21.51 13.78
C ALA A 46 14.04 -20.06 14.30
N TYR A 47 15.10 -19.29 14.04
CA TYR A 47 15.14 -17.87 14.38
C TYR A 47 14.36 -17.07 13.34
N VAL A 48 13.18 -16.58 13.72
CA VAL A 48 12.42 -15.59 12.94
C VAL A 48 12.79 -14.21 13.49
N PRO A 49 13.37 -13.31 12.68
CA PRO A 49 13.73 -11.98 13.15
C PRO A 49 12.45 -11.22 13.55
N PRO A 50 12.48 -10.47 14.67
CA PRO A 50 11.37 -9.57 15.01
C PRO A 50 11.26 -8.47 13.95
N PRO A 51 10.10 -7.79 13.85
CA PRO A 51 9.92 -6.67 12.93
C PRO A 51 10.98 -5.58 13.15
N PRO A 52 11.39 -4.86 12.09
CA PRO A 52 12.33 -3.77 12.21
C PRO A 52 11.77 -2.71 13.17
N LYS A 53 12.61 -2.23 14.08
CA LYS A 53 12.24 -1.18 15.02
C LYS A 53 12.40 0.19 14.38
N ASP A 54 11.51 1.10 14.73
CA ASP A 54 11.63 2.50 14.33
C ASP A 54 12.87 3.16 14.95
N LYS A 55 13.42 4.13 14.24
CA LYS A 55 14.56 4.92 14.71
C LYS A 55 14.08 5.79 15.87
N ASN A 56 14.53 5.49 17.08
CA ASN A 56 14.26 6.32 18.26
C ASN A 56 15.58 6.89 18.80
N LEU A 57 15.53 8.14 19.27
CA LEU A 57 16.66 8.77 19.94
C LEU A 57 16.67 8.39 21.40
N ARG A 58 17.88 8.36 21.96
CA ARG A 58 18.03 8.22 23.39
C ARG A 58 17.42 9.44 24.08
N ALA A 59 16.56 9.19 25.06
CA ALA A 59 15.99 10.24 25.90
C ALA A 59 17.10 11.16 26.48
N PRO A 60 16.86 12.48 26.54
CA PRO A 60 17.76 13.40 27.23
C PRO A 60 18.01 12.94 28.68
N ARG A 61 19.22 13.19 29.19
CA ARG A 61 19.53 12.91 30.60
C ARG A 61 18.86 13.96 31.48
N GLU A 62 18.17 13.52 32.53
CA GLU A 62 17.44 14.41 33.44
C GLU A 62 18.35 15.35 34.23
N MET A 63 19.46 14.81 34.78
CA MET A 63 20.43 15.60 35.54
C MET A 63 21.82 15.50 34.91
N MET A 64 22.38 16.65 34.56
CA MET A 64 23.78 16.76 34.16
C MET A 64 24.64 16.97 35.41
N LYS A 65 25.59 16.07 35.66
CA LYS A 65 26.39 16.08 36.89
C LYS A 65 27.56 17.09 36.85
N ASN A 66 27.92 17.56 35.66
CA ASN A 66 29.12 18.37 35.42
C ASN A 66 28.74 19.73 34.81
N VAL A 67 27.78 20.43 35.41
CA VAL A 67 27.41 21.77 34.97
C VAL A 67 28.38 22.77 35.59
N GLN A 68 29.22 23.38 34.75
CA GLN A 68 30.11 24.47 35.17
C GLN A 68 29.28 25.73 35.48
N GLY A 69 29.72 26.57 36.42
CA GLY A 69 28.98 27.77 36.83
C GLY A 69 28.71 28.74 35.68
N SER A 70 27.61 29.49 35.75
CA SER A 70 27.11 30.32 34.63
C SER A 70 28.06 31.44 34.19
N SER A 71 28.95 31.89 35.07
CA SER A 71 29.96 32.92 34.78
C SER A 71 31.34 32.34 34.42
N ALA A 72 31.50 31.03 34.45
CA ALA A 72 32.78 30.39 34.16
C ALA A 72 33.03 30.38 32.64
N GLY A 73 34.27 30.65 32.23
CA GLY A 73 34.64 30.77 30.81
C GLY A 73 34.49 29.48 30.00
N ALA A 74 34.53 29.60 28.68
CA ALA A 74 34.45 28.46 27.76
C ALA A 74 35.66 27.53 27.93
N GLY A 75 35.42 26.30 28.40
CA GLY A 75 36.44 25.26 28.49
C GLY A 75 36.76 24.63 27.13
N SER A 76 37.91 23.96 27.01
CA SER A 76 38.33 23.28 25.77
C SER A 76 37.40 22.15 25.32
N GLY A 77 36.64 21.56 26.24
CA GLY A 77 35.65 20.52 25.96
C GLY A 77 34.28 21.02 25.49
N GLU A 78 33.98 22.31 25.65
CA GLU A 78 32.64 22.86 25.41
C GLU A 78 32.23 22.75 23.94
N PHE A 79 33.19 22.90 23.02
CA PHE A 79 32.94 22.72 21.59
C PHE A 79 32.41 21.32 21.26
N HIS A 80 32.96 20.28 21.88
CA HIS A 80 32.51 18.91 21.64
C HIS A 80 31.14 18.62 22.28
N VAL A 81 30.86 19.24 23.43
CA VAL A 81 29.54 19.17 24.08
C VAL A 81 28.48 19.78 23.14
N TYR A 82 28.73 20.99 22.62
CA TYR A 82 27.84 21.64 21.66
C TYR A 82 27.67 20.84 20.36
N LYS A 83 28.77 20.32 19.78
CA LYS A 83 28.69 19.50 18.56
C LYS A 83 27.82 18.25 18.77
N ALA A 84 27.95 17.60 19.92
CA ALA A 84 27.17 16.40 20.27
C ALA A 84 25.72 16.72 20.63
N SER A 85 25.43 17.85 21.28
CA SER A 85 24.06 18.28 21.57
C SER A 85 23.34 18.71 20.29
N ARG A 86 23.99 19.50 19.44
CA ARG A 86 23.45 19.95 18.15
C ARG A 86 23.16 18.80 17.20
N ARG A 87 24.07 17.81 17.11
CA ARG A 87 23.82 16.60 16.30
C ARG A 87 22.58 15.85 16.79
N ARG A 88 22.47 15.62 18.11
CA ARG A 88 21.28 14.97 18.70
C ARG A 88 20.01 15.76 18.45
N GLU A 89 20.07 17.08 18.49
CA GLU A 89 18.90 17.93 18.25
C GLU A 89 18.46 17.92 16.78
N TYR A 90 19.40 17.95 15.83
CA TYR A 90 19.07 17.79 14.41
C TYR A 90 18.49 16.42 14.10
N GLU A 91 19.03 15.36 14.68
CA GLU A 91 18.43 14.03 14.56
C GLU A 91 17.01 14.00 15.14
N ARG A 92 16.76 14.73 16.23
CA ARG A 92 15.44 14.80 16.89
C ARG A 92 14.43 15.53 16.04
N LEU A 93 14.79 16.71 15.54
CA LEU A 93 13.95 17.49 14.66
C LEU A 93 13.64 16.73 13.37
N LYS A 94 14.65 16.08 12.78
CA LYS A 94 14.47 15.26 11.58
C LYS A 94 13.50 14.08 11.81
N LEU A 95 13.60 13.38 12.94
CA LEU A 95 12.67 12.29 13.21
C LEU A 95 11.24 12.79 13.46
N LEU A 96 11.08 13.94 14.10
CA LEU A 96 9.77 14.54 14.32
C LEU A 96 9.14 14.99 12.99
N GLU A 97 9.93 15.59 12.10
CA GLU A 97 9.51 15.95 10.74
C GLU A 97 9.11 14.70 9.94
N GLU A 98 9.98 13.69 9.88
CA GLU A 98 9.70 12.41 9.19
C GLU A 98 8.44 11.70 9.75
N GLN A 99 8.17 11.80 11.05
CA GLN A 99 6.95 11.25 11.66
C GLN A 99 5.72 12.03 11.23
N SER A 100 5.78 13.37 11.30
CA SER A 100 4.66 14.22 10.87
C SER A 100 4.31 14.05 9.39
N GLU A 101 5.32 13.91 8.52
CA GLU A 101 5.14 13.63 7.10
C GLU A 101 4.50 12.24 6.87
N LYS A 102 4.92 11.21 7.62
CA LYS A 102 4.30 9.89 7.53
C LYS A 102 2.84 9.91 7.99
N GLU A 103 2.56 10.52 9.14
CA GLU A 103 1.21 10.60 9.69
C GLU A 103 0.26 11.34 8.74
N THR A 104 0.71 12.44 8.13
CA THR A 104 -0.10 13.18 7.15
C THR A 104 -0.37 12.35 5.90
N VAL A 105 0.64 11.69 5.34
CA VAL A 105 0.49 10.82 4.15
C VAL A 105 -0.41 9.62 4.46
N GLU A 106 -0.25 8.98 5.61
CA GLU A 106 -1.08 7.86 6.06
C GLU A 106 -2.53 8.29 6.24
N ALA A 107 -2.78 9.42 6.92
CA ALA A 107 -4.13 9.96 7.10
C ALA A 107 -4.79 10.29 5.75
N GLU A 108 -4.07 10.89 4.81
CA GLU A 108 -4.59 11.14 3.45
C GLU A 108 -4.92 9.84 2.70
N PHE A 109 -4.04 8.85 2.82
CA PHE A 109 -4.24 7.55 2.18
C PHE A 109 -5.45 6.83 2.76
N GLU A 110 -5.61 6.81 4.08
CA GLU A 110 -6.76 6.21 4.75
C GLU A 110 -8.07 6.90 4.38
N ARG A 111 -8.08 8.23 4.28
CA ARG A 111 -9.24 8.99 3.81
C ARG A 111 -9.63 8.60 2.39
N LYS A 112 -8.68 8.61 1.46
CA LYS A 112 -8.91 8.21 0.05
C LYS A 112 -9.40 6.77 -0.05
N LYS A 113 -8.79 5.86 0.72
CA LYS A 113 -9.20 4.45 0.77
C LYS A 113 -10.63 4.29 1.25
N ARG A 114 -10.99 4.97 2.34
CA ARG A 114 -12.34 4.96 2.89
C ARG A 114 -13.37 5.51 1.91
N GLU A 115 -13.06 6.61 1.23
CA GLU A 115 -13.94 7.18 0.20
C GLU A 115 -14.19 6.19 -0.95
N TRP A 116 -13.16 5.47 -1.40
CA TRP A 116 -13.32 4.45 -2.43
C TRP A 116 -14.13 3.25 -1.95
N GLU A 117 -13.91 2.79 -0.73
CA GLU A 117 -14.67 1.72 -0.10
C GLU A 117 -16.15 2.11 0.05
N GLU A 118 -16.45 3.30 0.55
CA GLU A 118 -17.82 3.82 0.69
C GLU A 118 -18.52 3.95 -0.67
N GLN A 119 -17.82 4.42 -1.70
CA GLN A 119 -18.38 4.48 -3.07
C GLN A 119 -18.65 3.09 -3.65
N ALA A 120 -17.76 2.12 -3.41
CA ALA A 120 -17.94 0.74 -3.84
C ALA A 120 -19.10 0.06 -3.09
N GLU A 121 -19.22 0.29 -1.79
CA GLU A 121 -20.31 -0.21 -0.96
C GLU A 121 -21.64 0.42 -1.35
N ALA A 122 -21.72 1.75 -1.58
CA ALA A 122 -22.94 2.41 -2.01
C ALA A 122 -23.47 1.85 -3.33
N LYS A 123 -22.58 1.64 -4.31
CA LYS A 123 -22.92 0.99 -5.60
C LYS A 123 -23.40 -0.44 -5.39
N THR A 124 -22.70 -1.20 -4.54
CA THR A 124 -23.02 -2.60 -4.26
C THR A 124 -24.33 -2.75 -3.48
N ALA A 125 -24.59 -1.90 -2.48
CA ALA A 125 -25.81 -1.86 -1.69
C ALA A 125 -27.03 -1.47 -2.53
N LYS A 126 -26.90 -0.48 -3.42
CA LYS A 126 -27.95 -0.11 -4.39
C LYS A 126 -28.30 -1.28 -5.31
N ASN A 127 -27.31 -2.04 -5.77
CA ASN A 127 -27.54 -3.21 -6.61
C ASN A 127 -28.11 -4.40 -5.83
N ARG A 128 -27.65 -4.61 -4.59
CA ARG A 128 -28.15 -5.64 -3.67
C ARG A 128 -29.61 -5.41 -3.32
N SER A 129 -30.00 -4.19 -2.96
CA SER A 129 -31.39 -3.83 -2.63
C SER A 129 -32.32 -4.02 -3.83
N LYS A 130 -31.90 -3.64 -5.05
CA LYS A 130 -32.66 -3.92 -6.28
C LYS A 130 -32.90 -5.42 -6.49
N ARG A 131 -31.88 -6.25 -6.26
CA ARG A 131 -31.99 -7.72 -6.37
C ARG A 131 -32.89 -8.32 -5.28
N GLN A 132 -32.78 -7.84 -4.05
CA GLN A 132 -33.63 -8.28 -2.93
C GLN A 132 -35.10 -7.95 -3.19
N LYS A 133 -35.42 -6.71 -3.58
CA LYS A 133 -36.79 -6.32 -3.98
C LYS A 133 -37.36 -7.19 -5.10
N LYS A 134 -36.54 -7.53 -6.12
CA LYS A 134 -36.97 -8.45 -7.19
C LYS A 134 -37.21 -9.87 -6.67
N LYS A 135 -36.35 -10.36 -5.76
CA LYS A 135 -36.48 -11.68 -5.13
C LYS A 135 -37.73 -11.77 -4.25
N GLU A 136 -38.03 -10.73 -3.48
CA GLU A 136 -39.24 -10.64 -2.64
C GLU A 136 -40.50 -10.63 -3.50
N LYS A 137 -40.55 -9.79 -4.55
CA LYS A 137 -41.68 -9.79 -5.50
C LYS A 137 -41.89 -11.15 -6.17
N ALA A 138 -40.81 -11.82 -6.56
CA ALA A 138 -40.89 -13.16 -7.17
C ALA A 138 -41.29 -14.26 -6.16
N ARG A 139 -41.02 -14.08 -4.86
CA ARG A 139 -41.52 -14.97 -3.80
C ARG A 139 -43.00 -14.75 -3.57
N LEU A 140 -43.41 -13.50 -3.36
CA LEU A 140 -44.83 -13.11 -3.22
C LEU A 140 -45.67 -13.61 -4.39
N ALA A 141 -45.20 -13.46 -5.63
CA ALA A 141 -45.92 -13.95 -6.81
C ALA A 141 -46.02 -15.49 -6.90
N LYS A 142 -45.16 -16.25 -6.20
CA LYS A 142 -45.27 -17.71 -6.10
C LYS A 142 -46.16 -18.16 -4.94
N ASP A 143 -46.25 -17.36 -3.89
CA ASP A 143 -46.99 -17.68 -2.67
C ASP A 143 -48.47 -17.22 -2.72
N VAL A 144 -48.87 -16.40 -3.71
CA VAL A 144 -50.28 -16.05 -3.93
C VAL A 144 -50.98 -17.17 -4.70
N PRO A 145 -51.99 -17.85 -4.12
CA PRO A 145 -52.80 -18.85 -4.82
C PRO A 145 -53.61 -18.19 -5.94
N SER A 146 -53.71 -18.89 -7.07
CA SER A 146 -54.23 -18.45 -8.38
C SER A 146 -55.75 -18.20 -8.43
N GLU A 147 -56.31 -17.47 -7.46
CA GLU A 147 -57.77 -17.26 -7.36
C GLU A 147 -58.19 -15.78 -7.45
N LYS A 148 -57.26 -14.80 -7.46
CA LYS A 148 -57.61 -13.37 -7.53
C LYS A 148 -56.63 -12.52 -8.35
N ALA A 149 -56.63 -12.68 -9.67
CA ALA A 149 -55.73 -11.94 -10.57
C ALA A 149 -56.43 -11.01 -11.60
N ASP A 150 -57.74 -10.76 -11.50
CA ASP A 150 -58.46 -9.99 -12.54
C ASP A 150 -58.77 -8.51 -12.23
N ASP A 151 -58.59 -8.00 -11.01
CA ASP A 151 -59.23 -6.70 -10.63
C ASP A 151 -58.30 -5.47 -10.40
N LEU A 152 -56.99 -5.53 -10.69
CA LEU A 152 -56.10 -4.37 -10.40
C LEU A 152 -55.30 -3.89 -11.62
N SER A 153 -55.99 -3.67 -12.73
CA SER A 153 -55.45 -3.15 -13.98
C SER A 153 -56.26 -1.94 -14.49
N VAL A 154 -56.12 -0.78 -13.84
CA VAL A 154 -56.50 0.53 -14.42
C VAL A 154 -55.40 1.55 -14.11
N GLY A 155 -54.67 2.00 -15.14
CA GLY A 155 -53.72 3.11 -14.96
C GLY A 155 -52.62 3.32 -16.00
N GLY A 156 -52.92 3.30 -17.29
CA GLY A 156 -52.31 4.23 -18.27
C GLY A 156 -51.01 3.87 -19.01
N ALA A 157 -51.18 3.82 -20.34
CA ALA A 157 -50.25 4.21 -21.43
C ALA A 157 -49.48 3.11 -22.19
N SER A 158 -50.14 2.65 -23.27
CA SER A 158 -49.66 2.45 -24.64
C SER A 158 -48.23 1.90 -24.85
N ALA A 159 -48.15 0.62 -25.25
CA ALA A 159 -47.51 0.20 -26.50
C ALA A 159 -47.63 -1.33 -26.66
N SER A 160 -48.28 -1.71 -27.75
CA SER A 160 -48.34 -3.05 -28.33
C SER A 160 -46.96 -3.69 -28.55
N GLY A 161 -46.86 -5.01 -28.36
CA GLY A 161 -45.84 -5.85 -29.04
C GLY A 161 -45.16 -6.88 -28.13
N GLY A 162 -45.17 -8.16 -28.55
CA GLY A 162 -44.63 -9.32 -27.84
C GLY A 162 -43.11 -9.34 -27.59
N PRO A 163 -42.52 -10.51 -27.24
CA PRO A 163 -41.28 -10.59 -26.49
C PRO A 163 -40.04 -10.39 -27.36
N ILE A 164 -39.66 -9.13 -27.60
CA ILE A 164 -38.45 -8.81 -28.35
C ILE A 164 -37.26 -8.77 -27.37
N LYS A 165 -36.42 -9.81 -27.47
CA LYS A 165 -35.06 -9.86 -26.92
C LYS A 165 -34.28 -8.63 -27.39
N LYS A 166 -34.22 -7.57 -26.58
CA LYS A 166 -33.38 -6.38 -26.83
C LYS A 166 -31.90 -6.76 -26.64
N ARG A 167 -31.26 -7.22 -27.72
CA ARG A 167 -29.81 -7.21 -27.89
C ARG A 167 -29.36 -5.74 -27.83
N ARG A 168 -28.45 -5.41 -26.92
CA ARG A 168 -27.95 -4.03 -26.76
C ARG A 168 -26.96 -3.76 -27.89
N LEU A 169 -27.39 -3.02 -28.91
CA LEU A 169 -26.53 -2.50 -29.96
C LEU A 169 -25.82 -1.26 -29.42
N VAL A 170 -24.51 -1.34 -29.23
CA VAL A 170 -23.65 -0.17 -29.02
C VAL A 170 -22.86 -0.02 -30.33
N ASN A 171 -23.04 1.13 -30.99
CA ASN A 171 -22.29 1.59 -32.16
C ASN A 171 -22.48 0.81 -33.49
N GLY A 172 -23.68 0.28 -33.75
CA GLY A 172 -24.07 -0.13 -35.11
C GLY A 172 -23.42 -1.39 -35.67
N LYS A 173 -22.66 -2.14 -34.86
CA LYS A 173 -22.12 -3.46 -35.22
C LYS A 173 -22.67 -4.50 -34.26
N GLU A 174 -23.30 -5.55 -34.79
CA GLU A 174 -23.85 -6.63 -33.96
C GLU A 174 -22.75 -7.35 -33.19
N LEU A 175 -22.78 -7.28 -31.85
CA LEU A 175 -21.99 -8.15 -30.99
C LEU A 175 -22.63 -9.55 -30.99
N VAL A 176 -22.15 -10.43 -31.87
CA VAL A 176 -22.41 -11.87 -31.80
C VAL A 176 -21.38 -12.47 -30.84
N PHE A 177 -21.82 -12.92 -29.68
CA PHE A 177 -20.97 -13.65 -28.73
C PHE A 177 -20.71 -15.06 -29.27
N LYS A 178 -19.52 -15.29 -29.83
CA LYS A 178 -19.02 -16.63 -30.16
C LYS A 178 -18.67 -17.38 -28.87
N ARG A 179 -19.08 -18.65 -28.77
CA ARG A 179 -18.63 -19.54 -27.69
C ARG A 179 -17.17 -19.95 -27.94
N PRO A 180 -16.34 -20.16 -26.90
CA PRO A 180 -14.96 -20.58 -27.10
C PRO A 180 -14.92 -21.94 -27.82
N GLY A 181 -14.37 -22.00 -29.04
CA GLY A 181 -14.11 -23.25 -29.76
C GLY A 181 -14.46 -23.31 -31.27
N GLU A 182 -15.00 -22.25 -31.89
CA GLU A 182 -15.38 -22.28 -33.31
C GLU A 182 -14.40 -21.46 -34.17
N GLY A 183 -13.44 -22.15 -34.80
CA GLY A 183 -12.54 -21.59 -35.81
C GLY A 183 -13.26 -21.42 -37.15
N SER A 184 -13.06 -20.28 -37.79
CA SER A 184 -13.55 -19.98 -39.14
C SER A 184 -12.36 -19.40 -39.90
N ASP A 185 -11.73 -20.25 -40.68
CA ASP A 185 -10.81 -19.88 -41.75
C ASP A 185 -11.56 -19.03 -42.78
N ASP A 186 -11.06 -17.85 -43.10
CA ASP A 186 -11.24 -17.22 -44.40
C ASP A 186 -10.08 -16.24 -44.64
N GLU A 187 -9.22 -16.63 -45.58
CA GLU A 187 -8.06 -15.90 -46.09
C GLU A 187 -8.54 -14.81 -47.08
N GLY A 188 -8.03 -13.58 -46.93
CA GLY A 188 -8.43 -12.44 -47.76
C GLY A 188 -7.48 -11.24 -47.69
N VAL A 189 -6.33 -11.39 -48.36
CA VAL A 189 -5.36 -10.40 -48.86
C VAL A 189 -5.81 -8.93 -49.03
N GLY A 190 -4.93 -7.96 -48.68
CA GLY A 190 -4.85 -6.67 -49.40
C GLY A 190 -4.39 -5.41 -48.63
N ALA A 191 -3.08 -5.14 -48.68
CA ALA A 191 -2.38 -3.85 -48.93
C ALA A 191 -2.66 -2.54 -48.14
N GLU A 192 -1.55 -2.06 -47.53
CA GLU A 192 -0.90 -0.73 -47.67
C GLU A 192 -1.38 0.56 -46.94
N GLU A 193 -0.34 1.25 -46.43
CA GLU A 193 -0.11 2.67 -46.10
C GLU A 193 -0.87 3.45 -45.00
N GLY A 194 -0.08 4.11 -44.13
CA GLY A 194 -0.33 5.53 -43.80
C GLY A 194 -0.28 6.00 -42.34
N ASN A 195 0.92 6.39 -41.89
CA ASN A 195 1.22 7.69 -41.25
C ASN A 195 0.81 8.00 -39.78
N ASN A 196 1.83 8.02 -38.91
CA ASN A 196 2.25 9.02 -37.89
C ASN A 196 1.27 9.70 -36.90
N GLY A 197 1.70 9.69 -35.63
CA GLY A 197 1.32 10.62 -34.53
C GLY A 197 1.69 10.02 -33.17
N ASP A 198 2.81 10.40 -32.53
CA ASP A 198 2.87 11.44 -31.48
C ASP A 198 2.30 10.92 -30.12
N VAL A 199 2.96 10.87 -28.96
CA VAL A 199 3.90 11.79 -28.29
C VAL A 199 4.78 10.98 -27.31
N GLY A 200 6.10 11.12 -27.39
CA GLY A 200 7.02 10.68 -26.33
C GLY A 200 7.22 11.79 -25.30
N HIS A 201 6.87 11.55 -24.04
CA HIS A 201 7.12 12.47 -22.93
C HIS A 201 8.58 12.34 -22.46
N SER A 202 9.44 13.27 -22.83
CA SER A 202 10.79 13.44 -22.27
C SER A 202 10.77 14.55 -21.21
N LEU A 203 11.18 14.21 -19.99
CA LEU A 203 11.37 15.15 -18.89
C LEU A 203 12.69 15.92 -19.08
N PRO A 204 12.73 17.26 -18.98
CA PRO A 204 13.98 17.99 -18.91
C PRO A 204 14.57 17.93 -17.50
N GLY A 205 15.83 17.53 -17.41
CA GLY A 205 16.63 17.61 -16.19
C GLY A 205 16.98 19.06 -15.89
N ASP A 206 16.71 19.49 -14.66
CA ASP A 206 17.03 20.82 -14.18
C ASP A 206 18.17 20.73 -13.16
N SER A 207 19.32 21.30 -13.54
CA SER A 207 20.51 21.44 -12.69
C SER A 207 20.59 22.88 -12.22
N PRO A 208 20.52 23.18 -10.91
CA PRO A 208 20.64 24.56 -10.47
C PRO A 208 22.11 24.99 -10.34
N THR A 209 22.46 25.96 -11.17
CA THR A 209 23.64 26.83 -11.10
C THR A 209 23.61 27.68 -9.81
N LEU A 210 24.75 27.75 -9.13
CA LEU A 210 25.02 28.67 -8.01
C LEU A 210 25.07 30.14 -8.46
N PRO A 211 24.59 31.09 -7.64
CA PRO A 211 25.11 32.45 -7.67
C PRO A 211 25.84 32.84 -6.37
N SER A 212 26.96 33.53 -6.54
CA SER A 212 27.76 34.16 -5.50
C SER A 212 27.36 35.63 -5.27
N LEU A 213 27.72 36.11 -4.07
CA LEU A 213 27.96 37.51 -3.62
C LEU A 213 26.89 38.18 -2.75
N THR A 214 27.22 38.21 -1.44
CA THR A 214 27.41 39.39 -0.57
C THR A 214 26.48 40.60 -0.72
N GLU A 215 25.68 40.89 0.32
CA GLU A 215 25.62 42.21 0.99
C GLU A 215 24.83 42.12 2.31
N GLN A 216 25.38 42.73 3.38
CA GLN A 216 24.77 42.85 4.70
C GLN A 216 24.12 44.22 4.85
N ALA A 217 22.89 44.28 5.39
CA ALA A 217 22.34 45.46 6.08
C ALA A 217 21.24 45.03 7.09
N PRO A 218 21.01 45.79 8.18
CA PRO A 218 20.39 45.28 9.40
C PRO A 218 18.85 45.37 9.39
N VAL A 219 18.19 44.28 9.79
CA VAL A 219 16.74 44.25 9.99
C VAL A 219 16.40 44.69 11.41
N VAL A 220 15.88 45.91 11.54
CA VAL A 220 15.14 46.36 12.73
C VAL A 220 13.81 45.57 12.74
N THR A 221 13.63 44.71 13.74
CA THR A 221 12.32 44.06 13.96
C THR A 221 11.61 44.79 15.08
N ASP A 222 10.52 45.47 14.72
CA ASP A 222 9.56 46.06 15.64
C ASP A 222 8.63 44.92 16.10
N GLY A 223 8.92 44.38 17.29
CA GLY A 223 8.15 43.28 17.90
C GLY A 223 6.97 43.81 18.74
N PRO A 224 5.88 43.03 18.89
CA PRO A 224 4.68 43.49 19.60
C PRO A 224 4.97 43.74 21.09
N ARG A 225 4.84 45.01 21.51
CA ARG A 225 4.87 45.43 22.93
C ARG A 225 3.61 44.94 23.64
N ILE A 226 3.76 43.96 24.53
CA ILE A 226 2.71 43.53 25.45
C ILE A 226 2.74 44.49 26.64
N ILE A 227 1.66 45.25 26.84
CA ILE A 227 1.43 46.09 28.01
C ILE A 227 0.58 45.27 28.98
N ILE A 228 1.10 45.04 30.18
CA ILE A 228 0.40 44.36 31.27
C ILE A 228 -0.27 45.46 32.10
N HIS A 229 -1.59 45.44 32.20
CA HIS A 229 -2.33 46.26 33.15
C HIS A 229 -2.49 45.45 34.44
N GLU A 230 -1.89 45.94 35.53
CA GLU A 230 -2.12 45.44 36.87
C GLU A 230 -3.34 46.20 37.43
N ASP A 231 -4.47 45.49 37.57
CA ASP A 231 -5.65 45.98 38.28
C ASP A 231 -5.50 45.61 39.78
N ASP A 232 -5.45 46.64 40.64
CA ASP A 232 -5.58 46.56 42.11
C ASP A 232 -7.04 46.32 42.54
#